data_AF-G4CWL2-F1
#
_entry.id   AF-G4CWL2-F1
#
_cell.length_a   1.000
_cell.length_b   1.000
_cell.length_c   1.000
_cell.angle_alpha   90.00
_cell.angle_beta   90.00
_cell.angle_gamma   90.00
#
_symmetry.space_group_name_H-M   'P 1'
#
loop_
_entity.id
_entity.type
_entity.pdbx_description
1 polymer ?
#
loop_
_entity_poly.entity_id
_entity_poly.type
_entity_poly.pdbx_seq_one_letter_code
_entity_poly.pdbx_strand_id
1 'polypeptide(L)'
;MEFNGDVYACDHWVEPDWRLGSIREKSFAELVSTDTMREFSKKKNLQLTQQCRRCPHLRMCQGGCPKNRFMTSIDGEEGQNYLCPGYFHFYSSIRPDLVVMARLVRANRAPAEILDPQVRNRLRPSAR
;
A
#
# COMPACT_ATOMS: atom_id res chain seq x y z
N MET A 1 12.02 -16.43 1.46
CA MET A 1 13.06 -17.40 1.08
C MET A 1 13.12 -18.37 2.22
N GLU A 2 12.98 -19.66 1.93
CA GLU A 2 12.97 -20.71 2.93
C GLU A 2 14.37 -21.32 3.10
N PHE A 3 14.57 -22.07 4.18
CA PHE A 3 15.86 -22.68 4.52
C PHE A 3 16.39 -23.64 3.44
N ASN A 4 15.49 -24.23 2.64
CA ASN A 4 15.87 -25.10 1.52
C ASN A 4 16.36 -24.33 0.27
N GLY A 5 16.34 -22.99 0.30
CA GLY A 5 16.72 -22.12 -0.81
C GLY A 5 15.56 -21.70 -1.72
N ASP A 6 14.35 -22.20 -1.50
CA ASP A 6 13.19 -21.79 -2.29
C ASP A 6 12.84 -20.32 -2.04
N VAL A 7 12.49 -19.63 -3.12
CA VAL A 7 12.08 -18.23 -3.12
C VAL A 7 10.64 -18.15 -3.58
N TYR A 8 9.82 -17.44 -2.82
CA TYR A 8 8.41 -17.19 -3.07
C TYR A 8 8.17 -15.69 -3.24
N ALA A 9 7.07 -15.32 -3.89
CA ALA A 9 6.75 -13.93 -4.19
C ALA A 9 6.52 -13.05 -2.94
N CYS A 10 6.10 -13.66 -1.82
CA CYS A 10 5.79 -12.97 -0.56
C CYS A 10 5.75 -13.97 0.61
N ASP A 11 6.06 -13.51 1.81
CA ASP A 11 5.93 -14.27 3.07
C ASP A 11 4.51 -14.78 3.36
N HIS A 12 3.48 -14.08 2.89
CA HIS A 12 2.08 -14.48 3.07
C HIS A 12 1.55 -15.45 1.99
N TRP A 13 2.39 -15.85 1.01
CA TRP A 13 2.06 -16.76 -0.08
C TRP A 13 3.19 -17.76 -0.33
N VAL A 14 3.54 -18.52 0.71
CA VAL A 14 4.48 -19.64 0.64
C VAL A 14 3.73 -20.88 0.18
N GLU A 15 3.24 -20.83 -1.07
CA GLU A 15 2.42 -21.86 -1.71
C GLU A 15 3.02 -22.19 -3.09
N PRO A 16 2.83 -23.41 -3.63
CA PRO A 16 3.45 -23.83 -4.89
C PRO A 16 3.19 -22.87 -6.06
N ASP A 17 1.98 -22.31 -6.16
CA ASP A 17 1.57 -21.37 -7.21
C ASP A 17 2.39 -20.08 -7.23
N TRP A 18 3.02 -19.72 -6.10
CA TRP A 18 3.78 -18.47 -5.93
C TRP A 18 5.28 -18.71 -5.70
N ARG A 19 5.77 -19.93 -5.94
CA ARG A 19 7.20 -20.26 -5.95
C ARG A 19 7.85 -19.69 -7.21
N LEU A 20 8.93 -18.93 -7.03
CA LEU A 20 9.70 -18.31 -8.11
C LEU A 20 10.85 -19.21 -8.60
N GLY A 21 11.30 -20.14 -7.75
CA GLY A 21 12.42 -21.04 -7.99
C GLY A 21 13.30 -21.16 -6.74
N SER A 22 14.55 -21.58 -6.92
CA SER A 22 15.55 -21.69 -5.83
C SER A 22 16.73 -20.76 -6.07
N ILE A 23 17.19 -20.09 -5.01
CA ILE A 23 18.39 -19.24 -5.04
C ILE A 23 19.68 -20.06 -5.26
N ARG A 24 19.62 -21.37 -5.09
CA ARG A 24 20.73 -22.29 -5.37
C ARG A 24 20.97 -22.47 -6.87
N GLU A 25 19.98 -22.16 -7.70
CA GLU A 25 19.97 -22.42 -9.15
C GLU A 25 19.96 -21.14 -9.99
N LYS A 26 19.30 -20.08 -9.50
CA LYS A 26 19.09 -18.82 -10.22
C LYS A 26 19.44 -17.63 -9.35
N SER A 27 19.91 -16.55 -9.95
CA SER A 27 20.10 -15.28 -9.25
C SER A 27 18.77 -14.65 -8.83
N PHE A 28 18.79 -13.75 -7.84
CA PHE A 28 17.59 -12.98 -7.48
C PHE A 28 17.01 -12.19 -8.66
N ALA A 29 17.87 -11.65 -9.52
CA ALA A 29 17.43 -10.89 -10.70
C ALA A 29 16.59 -11.76 -11.65
N GLU A 30 17.00 -13.01 -11.86
CA GLU A 30 16.23 -13.98 -12.65
C GLU A 30 14.92 -14.36 -11.94
N LEU A 31 14.96 -14.61 -10.63
CA LEU A 31 13.79 -15.01 -9.84
C LEU A 31 12.69 -13.93 -9.82
N VAL A 32 13.05 -12.65 -9.65
CA VAL A 32 12.08 -11.54 -9.68
C VAL A 32 11.56 -11.25 -11.09
N SER A 33 12.27 -11.71 -12.13
CA SER A 33 11.88 -11.55 -13.53
C SER A 33 11.06 -12.72 -14.08
N THR A 34 10.57 -13.62 -13.22
CA THR A 34 9.69 -14.72 -13.62
C THR A 34 8.28 -14.24 -13.96
N ASP A 35 7.56 -15.01 -14.79
CA ASP A 35 6.14 -14.75 -15.07
C ASP A 35 5.29 -14.88 -13.81
N THR A 36 5.61 -15.82 -12.91
CA THR A 36 4.95 -15.96 -11.60
C THR A 36 5.03 -14.66 -10.79
N MET A 37 6.21 -14.03 -10.72
CA MET A 37 6.36 -12.75 -10.02
C MET A 37 5.62 -11.61 -10.73
N ARG A 38 5.62 -11.60 -12.07
CA ARG A 38 4.84 -10.63 -12.86
C ARG A 38 3.35 -10.77 -12.58
N GLU A 39 2.78 -11.97 -12.64
CA GLU A 39 1.37 -12.22 -12.32
C GLU A 39 1.04 -11.87 -10.87
N PHE A 40 1.91 -12.22 -9.92
CA PHE A 40 1.74 -11.84 -8.52
C PHE A 40 1.72 -10.31 -8.36
N SER A 41 2.58 -9.59 -9.05
CA SER A 41 2.66 -8.13 -8.96
C SER A 41 1.37 -7.43 -9.39
N LYS A 42 0.61 -8.02 -10.33
CA LYS A 42 -0.68 -7.49 -10.79
C LYS A 42 -1.71 -7.37 -9.67
N LYS A 43 -1.64 -8.23 -8.63
CA LYS A 43 -2.51 -8.16 -7.45
C LYS A 43 -2.47 -6.80 -6.75
N LYS A 44 -1.35 -6.08 -6.80
CA LYS A 44 -1.19 -4.79 -6.11
C LYS A 44 -2.14 -3.72 -6.67
N ASN A 45 -2.24 -3.62 -7.99
CA ASN A 45 -2.90 -2.49 -8.66
C ASN A 45 -4.06 -2.88 -9.59
N LEU A 46 -3.97 -4.02 -10.29
CA LEU A 46 -5.01 -4.41 -11.26
C LEU A 46 -6.25 -4.98 -10.58
N GLN A 47 -6.08 -5.61 -9.42
CA GLN A 47 -7.17 -6.22 -8.63
C GLN A 47 -7.80 -5.25 -7.61
N LEU A 48 -7.75 -3.94 -7.87
CA LEU A 48 -8.46 -2.96 -7.07
C LEU A 48 -9.91 -2.84 -7.53
N THR A 49 -10.84 -2.87 -6.57
CA THR A 49 -12.27 -2.58 -6.77
C THR A 49 -12.49 -1.14 -7.26
N GLN A 50 -13.64 -0.86 -7.87
CA GLN A 50 -14.03 0.49 -8.28
C GLN A 50 -14.19 1.42 -7.08
N GLN A 51 -14.69 0.93 -5.95
CA GLN A 51 -14.68 1.67 -4.69
C GLN A 51 -13.26 2.17 -4.35
N CYS A 52 -12.25 1.31 -4.49
CA CYS A 52 -10.87 1.69 -4.22
C CYS A 52 -10.33 2.68 -5.26
N ARG A 53 -10.62 2.44 -6.56
CA ARG A 53 -10.17 3.29 -7.67
C ARG A 53 -10.68 4.73 -7.58
N ARG A 54 -11.91 4.93 -7.09
CA ARG A 54 -12.50 6.27 -6.88
C ARG A 54 -12.22 6.88 -5.50
N CYS A 55 -11.52 6.16 -4.61
CA CYS A 55 -11.27 6.63 -3.26
C CYS A 55 -10.28 7.81 -3.25
N PRO A 56 -10.58 8.93 -2.57
CA PRO A 56 -9.65 10.07 -2.49
C PRO A 56 -8.34 9.75 -1.76
N HIS A 57 -8.31 8.64 -1.02
CA HIS A 57 -7.16 8.20 -0.23
C HIS A 57 -6.37 7.06 -0.90
N LEU A 58 -6.72 6.66 -2.13
CA LEU A 58 -6.04 5.57 -2.84
C LEU A 58 -4.52 5.75 -2.89
N ARG A 59 -4.04 6.98 -3.10
CA ARG A 59 -2.60 7.27 -3.16
C ARG A 59 -1.86 7.03 -1.84
N MET A 60 -2.57 7.01 -0.71
CA MET A 60 -1.99 6.77 0.62
C MET A 60 -2.05 5.29 1.01
N CYS A 61 -3.14 4.59 0.69
CA CYS A 61 -3.31 3.19 1.09
C CYS A 61 -3.00 2.16 0.00
N GLN A 62 -3.11 2.52 -1.28
CA GLN A 62 -2.96 1.62 -2.45
C GLN A 62 -3.81 0.33 -2.36
N GLY A 63 -4.99 0.41 -1.73
CA GLY A 63 -5.86 -0.75 -1.48
C GLY A 63 -5.35 -1.73 -0.42
N GLY A 64 -4.31 -1.37 0.33
CA GLY A 64 -3.68 -2.22 1.35
C GLY A 64 -3.05 -3.50 0.80
N CYS A 65 -2.56 -4.36 1.70
CA CYS A 65 -1.99 -5.66 1.35
C CYS A 65 -3.03 -6.53 0.61
N PRO A 66 -2.69 -7.14 -0.55
CA PRO A 66 -3.60 -8.04 -1.26
C PRO A 66 -4.05 -9.27 -0.45
N LYS A 67 -3.30 -9.71 0.56
CA LYS A 67 -3.68 -10.86 1.42
C LYS A 67 -4.91 -10.54 2.24
N ASN A 68 -5.10 -9.26 2.57
CA ASN A 68 -6.18 -8.77 3.41
C ASN A 68 -7.39 -8.30 2.58
N ARG A 69 -7.43 -8.64 1.28
CA ARG A 69 -8.49 -8.26 0.34
C ARG A 69 -9.49 -9.39 0.12
N PHE A 70 -10.28 -9.67 1.15
CA PHE A 70 -11.25 -10.77 1.18
C PHE A 70 -12.66 -10.30 1.55
N MET A 71 -12.90 -9.00 1.60
CA MET A 71 -14.23 -8.43 1.81
C MET A 71 -14.87 -8.07 0.47
N THR A 72 -16.19 -7.98 0.46
CA THR A 72 -16.95 -7.37 -0.62
C THR A 72 -16.97 -5.84 -0.45
N SER A 73 -16.81 -5.11 -1.55
CA SER A 73 -16.93 -3.65 -1.60
C SER A 73 -18.40 -3.20 -1.48
N ILE A 74 -18.61 -1.89 -1.30
CA ILE A 74 -19.96 -1.31 -1.30
C ILE A 74 -20.68 -1.45 -2.65
N ASP A 75 -19.92 -1.70 -3.72
CA ASP A 75 -20.44 -1.90 -5.08
C ASP A 75 -20.72 -3.38 -5.40
N GLY A 76 -20.51 -4.29 -4.43
CA GLY A 76 -20.66 -5.73 -4.63
C GLY A 76 -19.46 -6.43 -5.26
N GLU A 77 -18.36 -5.73 -5.55
CA GLU A 77 -17.12 -6.35 -6.04
C GLU A 77 -16.33 -7.00 -4.91
N GLU A 78 -15.87 -8.23 -5.12
CA GLU A 78 -14.92 -8.92 -4.24
C GLU A 78 -13.52 -8.27 -4.26
N GLY A 79 -12.70 -8.58 -3.26
CA GLY A 79 -11.32 -8.08 -3.19
C GLY A 79 -11.17 -6.72 -2.52
N GLN A 80 -12.15 -6.32 -1.71
CA GLN A 80 -12.02 -5.15 -0.84
C GLN A 80 -11.15 -5.48 0.38
N ASN A 81 -10.30 -4.53 0.77
CA ASN A 81 -9.46 -4.69 1.95
C ASN A 81 -10.31 -4.68 3.24
N TYR A 82 -10.07 -5.64 4.12
CA TYR A 82 -10.75 -5.75 5.42
C TYR A 82 -10.68 -4.48 6.26
N LEU A 83 -9.53 -3.79 6.24
CA LEU A 83 -9.31 -2.56 7.00
C LEU A 83 -9.70 -1.28 6.23
N CYS A 84 -10.38 -1.40 5.09
CA CYS A 84 -10.76 -0.24 4.28
C CYS A 84 -11.51 0.85 5.08
N PRO A 85 -12.53 0.53 5.91
CA PRO A 85 -13.21 1.57 6.70
C PRO A 85 -12.27 2.30 7.66
N GLY A 86 -11.36 1.56 8.31
CA GLY A 86 -10.36 2.11 9.20
C GLY A 86 -9.36 3.03 8.49
N TYR A 87 -8.83 2.59 7.34
CA TYR A 87 -7.96 3.43 6.51
C TYR A 87 -8.67 4.69 6.04
N PHE A 88 -9.92 4.57 5.59
CA PHE A 88 -10.69 5.73 5.14
C PHE A 88 -10.86 6.75 6.28
N HIS A 89 -11.22 6.30 7.48
CA HIS A 89 -11.36 7.17 8.65
C HIS A 89 -10.01 7.82 9.01
N PHE A 90 -8.96 7.01 9.16
CA PHE A 90 -7.62 7.49 9.53
C PHE A 90 -7.09 8.55 8.55
N TYR A 91 -7.07 8.24 7.25
CA TYR A 91 -6.54 9.17 6.26
C TYR A 91 -7.42 10.41 6.06
N SER A 92 -8.73 10.31 6.26
CA SER A 92 -9.60 11.51 6.29
C SER A 92 -9.18 12.47 7.41
N SER A 93 -8.83 11.94 8.57
CA SER A 93 -8.42 12.73 9.74
C SER A 93 -7.01 13.31 9.59
N ILE A 94 -6.04 12.52 9.13
CA ILE A 94 -4.63 12.93 9.16
C ILE A 94 -4.14 13.60 7.87
N ARG A 95 -4.84 13.49 6.74
CA ARG A 95 -4.37 14.03 5.45
C ARG A 95 -4.01 15.52 5.50
N PRO A 96 -4.80 16.41 6.13
CA PRO A 96 -4.42 17.82 6.23
C PRO A 96 -3.07 18.02 6.94
N ASP A 97 -2.80 17.22 7.98
CA ASP A 97 -1.56 17.29 8.75
C ASP A 97 -0.37 16.70 7.97
N LEU A 98 -0.57 15.60 7.23
CA LEU A 98 0.44 15.06 6.31
C LEU A 98 0.86 16.09 5.24
N VAL A 99 -0.10 16.88 4.74
CA VAL A 99 0.19 17.96 3.79
C VAL A 99 1.07 19.04 4.43
N VAL A 100 0.84 19.38 5.71
CA VAL A 100 1.70 20.31 6.44
C VAL A 100 3.11 19.74 6.59
N MET A 101 3.24 18.49 7.03
CA MET A 101 4.54 17.83 7.13
C MET A 101 5.29 17.85 5.80
N ALA A 102 4.62 17.53 4.69
CA ALA A 102 5.21 17.58 3.35
C ALA A 102 5.64 19.00 2.94
N ARG A 103 4.85 20.04 3.28
CA ARG A 103 5.22 21.45 3.05
C ARG A 103 6.47 21.85 3.84
N LEU A 104 6.58 21.41 5.09
CA LEU A 104 7.75 21.65 5.94
C LEU A 104 9.00 20.97 5.35
N VAL A 105 8.94 19.68 5.00
CA VAL A 105 10.07 18.96 4.36
C VAL A 105 10.54 19.67 3.09
N ARG A 106 9.61 20.09 2.22
CA ARG A 106 9.95 20.81 0.98
C ARG A 106 10.62 22.16 1.23
N ALA A 107 10.36 22.77 2.38
CA ALA A 107 11.00 23.99 2.84
C ALA A 107 12.28 23.74 3.66
N ASN A 108 12.80 22.50 3.67
CA ASN A 108 13.95 22.07 4.46
C ASN A 108 13.79 22.33 5.98
N ARG A 109 12.55 22.19 6.46
CA ARG A 109 12.14 22.36 7.88
C ARG A 109 11.75 21.03 8.51
N ALA A 110 11.81 20.97 9.83
CA ALA A 110 11.48 19.75 10.55
C ALA A 110 9.96 19.49 10.50
N PRO A 111 9.49 18.29 10.10
CA PRO A 111 8.07 17.96 10.12
C PRO A 111 7.43 18.11 11.51
N ALA A 112 8.22 17.91 12.57
CA ALA A 112 7.81 18.03 13.96
C ALA A 112 7.33 19.43 14.34
N GLU A 113 7.65 20.47 13.56
CA GLU A 113 7.12 21.82 13.76
C GLU A 113 5.59 21.88 13.64
N ILE A 114 4.93 20.87 13.06
CA ILE A 114 3.47 20.73 13.09
C ILE A 114 2.89 20.57 14.50
N LEU A 115 3.70 20.17 15.49
CA LEU A 115 3.25 20.05 16.87
C LEU A 115 2.90 21.42 17.48
N ASP A 116 3.44 22.52 16.91
CA ASP A 116 2.99 23.87 17.24
C ASP A 116 1.60 24.14 16.61
N PRO A 117 0.56 24.41 17.42
CA PRO A 117 -0.78 24.71 16.93
C PRO A 117 -0.84 25.88 15.94
N GLN A 118 0.04 26.88 16.06
CA GLN A 118 0.09 28.02 15.15
C GLN A 118 0.60 27.59 13.77
N VAL A 119 1.67 26.80 13.72
CA VAL A 119 2.21 26.23 12.48
C VAL A 119 1.17 25.31 11.84
N ARG A 120 0.55 24.43 12.63
CA ARG A 120 -0.50 23.51 12.18
C ARG A 120 -1.67 24.27 11.56
N ASN A 121 -2.26 25.23 12.27
CA ASN A 121 -3.45 25.94 11.78
C ASN A 121 -3.15 26.81 10.55
N ARG A 122 -1.99 27.48 10.50
CA ARG A 122 -1.60 28.33 9.37
C ARG A 122 -1.32 27.53 8.09
N LEU A 123 -0.67 26.37 8.22
CA LEU A 123 -0.22 25.60 7.07
C LEU A 123 -1.22 24.53 6.64
N ARG A 124 -2.26 24.22 7.40
CA ARG A 124 -3.26 23.23 7.00
C ARG A 124 -4.01 23.70 5.75
N PRO A 125 -4.23 22.82 4.75
CA PRO A 125 -5.11 23.14 3.63
C PRO A 125 -6.54 23.28 4.13
N SER A 126 -7.29 24.26 3.59
CA SER A 126 -8.74 24.34 3.80
C SER A 126 -9.42 23.04 3.38
N ALA A 127 -10.48 22.67 4.08
CA ALA A 127 -11.35 21.58 3.65
C ALA A 127 -11.90 21.93 2.25
N ARG A 128 -11.60 21.08 1.27
CA ARG A 128 -12.35 21.03 0.01
C ARG A 128 -13.48 20.04 0.18
#